data_AF-A0A6G0I3U7-F1
#
_entry.id   AF-A0A6G0I3U7-F1
#
_cell.length_a   1.000
_cell.length_b   1.000
_cell.length_c   1.000
_cell.angle_alpha   90.00
_cell.angle_beta   90.00
_cell.angle_gamma   90.00
#
_symmetry.space_group_name_H-M   'P 1'
#
loop_
_entity.id
_entity.type
_entity.pdbx_description
1 polymer ?
#
loop_
_entity_poly.entity_id
_entity_poly.type
_entity_poly.pdbx_seq_one_letter_code
_entity_poly.pdbx_strand_id
1 'polypeptide(L)'
;MVSAVDEAVHNITYALRKYGYYQNSVIIFSTDNGGQPLSGGSNWPLRGRKGTYWEGGVRGLGFVHSPLIRKKRKVSKALVHITDWYPTLVGLAGGNESLTEGVDGYDVWEAISEGKESPRLEILHNIDPLYNHARSGSLQKGYGIWNTAVQASIRAGDWKLLTGDPGYGDWTPPQMLPGFPADWWNLERHTEPRKSVWLFNITGDPYERLDLSEQRPDVVKELLARLVYYNRTAVPVRYPSEDIRADPHLNGGAWVPWVGDEEEDSGTVSTGKRTRTGRRSLNCPKAGHFSEDSTLGSCPTGYKKVMT
;
A
#
# COMPACT_ATOMS: atom_id res chain seq x y z
N MET A 1 -25.20 -0.60 -9.47
CA MET A 1 -24.10 -1.53 -9.08
C MET A 1 -24.10 -1.80 -7.58
N VAL A 2 -23.95 -0.79 -6.71
CA VAL A 2 -23.90 -1.01 -5.25
C VAL A 2 -25.14 -1.73 -4.70
N SER A 3 -26.35 -1.41 -5.16
CA SER A 3 -27.57 -2.14 -4.76
C SER A 3 -27.56 -3.63 -5.13
N ALA A 4 -26.91 -4.01 -6.25
CA ALA A 4 -26.78 -5.41 -6.62
C ALA A 4 -25.75 -6.14 -5.73
N VAL A 5 -24.71 -5.45 -5.27
CA VAL A 5 -23.77 -5.99 -4.27
C VAL A 5 -24.49 -6.23 -2.94
N ASP A 6 -25.34 -5.29 -2.50
CA ASP A 6 -26.14 -5.44 -1.28
C ASP A 6 -27.06 -6.67 -1.35
N GLU A 7 -27.76 -6.86 -2.47
CA GLU A 7 -28.58 -8.05 -2.71
C GLU A 7 -27.73 -9.34 -2.73
N ALA A 8 -26.54 -9.31 -3.33
CA ALA A 8 -25.64 -10.46 -3.32
C ALA A 8 -25.16 -10.81 -1.90
N VAL A 9 -24.85 -9.81 -1.07
CA VAL A 9 -24.51 -10.01 0.35
C VAL A 9 -25.70 -10.61 1.11
N HIS A 10 -26.92 -10.18 0.82
CA HIS A 10 -28.13 -10.82 1.34
C HIS A 10 -28.19 -12.30 0.98
N ASN A 11 -28.00 -12.66 -0.30
CA ASN A 11 -28.05 -14.05 -0.77
C ASN A 11 -27.01 -14.94 -0.09
N ILE A 12 -25.78 -14.46 0.10
CA ILE A 12 -24.71 -15.18 0.80
C ILE A 12 -25.09 -15.42 2.27
N THR A 13 -25.52 -14.37 2.98
CA THR A 13 -25.87 -14.49 4.40
C THR A 13 -27.14 -15.33 4.62
N TYR A 14 -28.10 -15.28 3.69
CA TYR A 14 -29.25 -16.17 3.68
C TYR A 14 -28.84 -17.63 3.51
N ALA A 15 -27.97 -17.95 2.56
CA ALA A 15 -27.48 -19.30 2.34
C ALA A 15 -26.78 -19.85 3.59
N LEU A 16 -25.89 -19.07 4.22
CA LEU A 16 -25.22 -19.45 5.47
C LEU A 16 -26.23 -19.81 6.58
N ARG A 17 -27.35 -19.08 6.69
CA ARG A 17 -28.40 -19.39 7.67
C ARG A 17 -29.19 -20.64 7.28
N LYS A 18 -29.62 -20.73 6.03
CA LYS A 18 -30.41 -21.85 5.50
C LYS A 18 -29.71 -23.20 5.67
N TYR A 19 -28.39 -23.23 5.47
CA TYR A 19 -27.60 -24.46 5.57
C TYR A 19 -26.90 -24.65 6.93
N GLY A 20 -27.21 -23.81 7.93
CA GLY A 20 -26.74 -23.99 9.31
C GLY A 20 -25.31 -23.54 9.62
N TYR A 21 -24.59 -22.93 8.67
CA TYR A 21 -23.21 -22.46 8.85
C TYR A 21 -23.09 -21.10 9.57
N TYR A 22 -24.17 -20.33 9.62
CA TYR A 22 -24.15 -18.95 10.08
C TYR A 22 -23.70 -18.76 11.54
N GLN A 23 -24.06 -19.68 12.45
CA GLN A 23 -23.78 -19.50 13.89
C GLN A 23 -22.29 -19.48 14.23
N ASN A 24 -21.46 -20.13 13.42
CA ASN A 24 -20.02 -20.20 13.60
C ASN A 24 -19.27 -19.57 12.40
N SER A 25 -19.82 -18.49 11.84
CA SER A 25 -19.19 -17.75 10.74
C SER A 25 -18.75 -16.36 11.18
N VAL A 26 -17.58 -15.92 10.72
CA VAL A 26 -17.11 -14.53 10.79
C VAL A 26 -17.16 -13.97 9.38
N ILE A 27 -17.99 -12.93 9.18
CA ILE A 27 -18.19 -12.31 7.87
C ILE A 27 -17.51 -10.94 7.91
N ILE A 28 -16.50 -10.77 7.06
CA ILE A 28 -15.76 -9.52 6.91
C ILE A 28 -16.15 -8.92 5.57
N PHE A 29 -16.66 -7.69 5.59
CA PHE A 29 -16.88 -6.89 4.40
C PHE A 29 -15.88 -5.74 4.39
N SER A 30 -15.18 -5.54 3.28
CA SER A 30 -14.16 -4.50 3.15
C SER A 30 -14.05 -4.06 1.69
N THR A 31 -13.78 -2.77 1.48
CA THR A 31 -13.34 -2.24 0.18
C THR A 31 -11.82 -2.42 0.02
N ASP A 32 -11.33 -2.46 -1.22
CA ASP A 32 -9.90 -2.49 -1.53
C ASP A 32 -9.25 -1.11 -1.43
N ASN A 33 -9.97 -0.07 -1.84
CA ASN A 33 -9.56 1.33 -1.78
C ASN A 33 -10.78 2.26 -1.70
N GLY A 34 -10.52 3.57 -1.60
CA GLY A 34 -11.56 4.60 -1.74
C GLY A 34 -12.22 4.63 -3.12
N GLY A 35 -13.39 5.24 -3.23
CA GLY A 35 -14.15 5.36 -4.46
C GLY A 35 -13.46 6.22 -5.53
N GLN A 36 -13.82 5.97 -6.80
CA GLN A 36 -13.41 6.77 -7.96
C GLN A 36 -14.60 7.63 -8.44
N PRO A 37 -14.60 8.96 -8.17
CA PRO A 37 -15.65 9.86 -8.64
C PRO A 37 -15.89 9.84 -10.15
N LEU A 38 -14.83 9.66 -10.95
CA LEU A 38 -14.93 9.49 -12.41
C LEU A 38 -15.72 8.26 -12.85
N SER A 39 -16.00 7.33 -11.93
CA SER A 39 -16.75 6.09 -12.16
C SER A 39 -17.95 5.98 -11.20
N GLY A 40 -18.43 7.11 -10.66
CA GLY A 40 -19.62 7.18 -9.81
C GLY A 40 -19.40 6.85 -8.33
N GLY A 41 -18.15 6.66 -7.87
CA GLY A 41 -17.84 6.47 -6.45
C GLY A 41 -17.80 7.78 -5.66
N SER A 42 -18.17 7.77 -4.38
CA SER A 42 -18.04 8.93 -3.50
C SER A 42 -17.24 8.59 -2.25
N ASN A 43 -16.42 9.53 -1.81
CA ASN A 43 -15.70 9.46 -0.53
C ASN A 43 -16.14 10.58 0.42
N TRP A 44 -17.11 11.41 0.04
CA TRP A 44 -17.54 12.54 0.84
C TRP A 44 -17.97 12.11 2.24
N PRO A 45 -17.59 12.84 3.30
CA PRO A 45 -16.85 14.12 3.31
C PRO A 45 -15.32 14.00 3.41
N LEU A 46 -14.72 12.83 3.12
CA LEU A 46 -13.27 12.65 3.12
C LEU A 46 -12.61 13.33 1.90
N ARG A 47 -11.35 13.72 2.07
CA ARG A 47 -10.54 14.36 1.03
C ARG A 47 -10.01 13.33 0.03
N GLY A 48 -9.95 13.67 -1.25
CA GLY A 48 -9.32 12.83 -2.27
C GLY A 48 -10.14 11.59 -2.68
N ARG A 49 -9.46 10.64 -3.33
CA ARG A 49 -10.10 9.51 -4.03
C ARG A 49 -9.15 8.33 -4.26
N LYS A 50 -9.64 7.29 -4.93
CA LYS A 50 -8.82 6.19 -5.47
C LYS A 50 -7.52 6.71 -6.08
N GLY A 51 -6.40 6.08 -5.72
CA GLY A 51 -5.06 6.42 -6.22
C GLY A 51 -4.40 7.61 -5.53
N THR A 52 -4.91 8.03 -4.37
CA THR A 52 -4.35 9.14 -3.57
C THR A 52 -4.12 8.68 -2.13
N TYR A 53 -3.23 9.35 -1.40
CA TYR A 53 -2.93 9.03 0.01
C TYR A 53 -3.78 9.83 1.02
N TRP A 54 -4.70 10.66 0.53
CA TRP A 54 -5.74 11.31 1.34
C TRP A 54 -6.69 10.26 1.95
N GLU A 55 -7.39 10.60 3.03
CA GLU A 55 -8.32 9.69 3.72
C GLU A 55 -9.37 9.10 2.75
N GLY A 56 -9.84 9.86 1.78
CA GLY A 56 -10.78 9.37 0.76
C GLY A 56 -10.18 8.35 -0.23
N GLY A 57 -8.87 8.14 -0.23
CA GLY A 57 -8.20 7.07 -0.97
C GLY A 57 -7.88 5.84 -0.12
N VAL A 58 -7.51 6.04 1.15
CA VAL A 58 -6.96 4.98 2.02
C VAL A 58 -7.87 4.55 3.18
N ARG A 59 -8.83 5.37 3.60
CA ARG A 59 -9.80 5.03 4.65
C ARG A 59 -11.00 4.32 4.02
N GLY A 60 -10.92 3.00 3.97
CA GLY A 60 -11.94 2.16 3.36
C GLY A 60 -13.20 1.96 4.21
N LEU A 61 -14.32 1.70 3.53
CA LEU A 61 -15.52 1.15 4.16
C LEU A 61 -15.26 -0.32 4.53
N GLY A 62 -15.64 -0.69 5.76
CA GLY A 62 -15.60 -2.08 6.19
C GLY A 62 -16.40 -2.32 7.46
N PHE A 63 -16.85 -3.56 7.63
CA PHE A 63 -17.51 -4.03 8.85
C PHE A 63 -17.27 -5.52 9.06
N VAL A 64 -17.37 -5.95 10.31
CA VAL A 64 -17.35 -7.37 10.67
C VAL A 64 -18.67 -7.74 11.31
N HIS A 65 -19.26 -8.82 10.83
CA HIS A 65 -20.50 -9.36 11.34
C HIS A 65 -20.32 -10.83 11.70
N SER A 66 -20.64 -11.18 12.94
CA SER A 66 -20.60 -12.56 13.40
C SER A 66 -21.47 -12.76 14.64
N PRO A 67 -22.15 -13.91 14.78
CA PRO A 67 -22.73 -14.31 16.05
C PRO A 67 -21.71 -14.42 17.20
N LEU A 68 -20.42 -14.63 16.88
CA LEU A 68 -19.30 -14.79 17.81
C LEU A 68 -18.77 -13.48 18.39
N ILE A 69 -19.14 -12.32 17.83
CA ILE A 69 -18.75 -11.01 18.37
C ILE A 69 -19.43 -10.81 19.73
N ARG A 70 -18.64 -10.47 20.76
CA ARG A 70 -19.16 -10.28 22.13
C ARG A 70 -19.89 -8.94 22.28
N LYS A 71 -19.31 -7.85 21.79
CA LYS A 71 -19.89 -6.50 21.85
C LYS A 71 -20.46 -6.08 20.49
N LYS A 72 -21.70 -6.49 20.22
CA LYS A 72 -22.40 -6.24 18.94
C LYS A 72 -22.90 -4.79 18.81
N ARG A 73 -23.18 -4.36 17.57
CA ARG A 73 -23.84 -3.09 17.21
C ARG A 73 -23.08 -1.85 17.67
N LYS A 74 -21.78 -1.81 17.37
CA LYS A 74 -20.90 -0.69 17.71
C LYS A 74 -20.11 -0.22 16.50
N VAL A 75 -19.76 1.05 16.50
CA VAL A 75 -18.75 1.62 15.62
C VAL A 75 -17.42 1.56 16.37
N SER A 76 -16.47 0.77 15.87
CA SER A 76 -15.13 0.71 16.43
C SER A 76 -14.31 1.93 15.98
N LYS A 77 -13.53 2.49 16.90
CA LYS A 77 -12.50 3.50 16.62
C LYS A 77 -11.08 2.94 16.69
N ALA A 78 -10.95 1.64 16.89
CA ALA A 78 -9.66 0.95 16.89
C ALA A 78 -8.97 1.12 15.54
N LEU A 79 -7.65 1.32 15.56
CA LEU A 79 -6.85 1.40 14.34
C LEU A 79 -6.69 0.00 13.74
N VAL A 80 -7.16 -0.20 12.51
CA VAL A 80 -7.09 -1.49 11.79
C VAL A 80 -6.64 -1.21 10.36
N HIS A 81 -5.83 -2.11 9.81
CA HIS A 81 -5.34 -2.09 8.45
C HIS A 81 -5.62 -3.42 7.73
N ILE A 82 -5.67 -3.42 6.40
CA ILE A 82 -5.99 -4.63 5.63
C ILE A 82 -4.99 -5.78 5.87
N THR A 83 -3.74 -5.46 6.23
CA THR A 83 -2.71 -6.45 6.58
C THR A 83 -3.02 -7.20 7.87
N ASP A 84 -3.90 -6.68 8.73
CA ASP A 84 -4.31 -7.33 9.98
C ASP A 84 -5.19 -8.55 9.74
N TRP A 85 -5.82 -8.67 8.56
CA TRP A 85 -6.71 -9.79 8.29
C TRP A 85 -5.99 -11.12 8.26
N TYR A 86 -4.76 -11.18 7.74
CA TYR A 86 -4.01 -12.44 7.72
C TYR A 86 -3.78 -13.02 9.13
N PRO A 87 -3.10 -12.35 10.06
CA PRO A 87 -2.89 -12.87 11.42
C PRO A 87 -4.21 -13.05 12.20
N THR A 88 -5.20 -12.16 12.02
CA THR A 88 -6.52 -12.30 12.66
C THR A 88 -7.22 -13.58 12.22
N LEU A 89 -7.19 -13.89 10.92
CA LEU A 89 -7.83 -15.10 10.39
C LEU A 89 -7.05 -16.37 10.74
N VAL A 90 -5.71 -16.32 10.80
CA VAL A 90 -4.88 -17.42 11.33
C VAL A 90 -5.28 -17.72 12.78
N GLY A 91 -5.39 -16.70 13.63
CA GLY A 91 -5.82 -16.86 15.03
C GLY A 91 -7.23 -17.47 15.14
N LEU A 92 -8.19 -16.94 14.39
CA LEU A 92 -9.57 -17.46 14.34
C LEU A 92 -9.67 -18.91 13.83
N ALA A 93 -8.78 -19.32 12.93
CA ALA A 93 -8.71 -20.68 12.40
C ALA A 93 -7.99 -21.66 13.36
N GLY A 94 -7.47 -21.19 14.51
CA GLY A 94 -6.66 -22.00 15.41
C GLY A 94 -5.27 -22.33 14.87
N GLY A 95 -4.77 -21.52 13.93
CA GLY A 95 -3.43 -21.65 13.36
C GLY A 95 -2.32 -21.27 14.34
N ASN A 96 -1.08 -21.63 13.99
CA ASN A 96 0.10 -21.37 14.82
C ASN A 96 0.63 -19.95 14.60
N GLU A 97 1.00 -19.24 15.67
CA GLU A 97 1.59 -17.89 15.64
C GLU A 97 2.86 -17.79 14.77
N SER A 98 3.62 -18.88 14.63
CA SER A 98 4.80 -18.93 13.74
C SER A 98 4.46 -18.63 12.27
N LEU A 99 3.22 -18.84 11.83
CA LEU A 99 2.77 -18.47 10.47
C LEU A 99 2.72 -16.95 10.28
N THR A 100 2.71 -16.19 11.37
CA THR A 100 2.62 -14.72 11.37
C THR A 100 3.96 -14.06 11.72
N GLU A 101 5.04 -14.83 11.82
CA GLU A 101 6.37 -14.28 12.09
C GLU A 101 6.83 -13.42 10.90
N GLY A 102 7.17 -12.16 11.17
CA GLY A 102 7.66 -11.23 10.15
C GLY A 102 6.59 -10.58 9.27
N VAL A 103 5.29 -10.77 9.56
CA VAL A 103 4.22 -10.04 8.86
C VAL A 103 3.98 -8.67 9.51
N ASP A 104 3.59 -7.67 8.70
CA ASP A 104 3.32 -6.30 9.19
C ASP A 104 1.91 -6.13 9.81
N GLY A 105 1.13 -7.22 9.86
CA GLY A 105 -0.22 -7.27 10.43
C GLY A 105 -0.24 -7.68 11.91
N TYR A 106 -1.35 -7.40 12.59
CA TYR A 106 -1.61 -7.86 13.95
C TYR A 106 -2.94 -8.61 14.02
N ASP A 107 -3.07 -9.56 14.95
CA ASP A 107 -4.39 -10.09 15.31
C ASP A 107 -5.20 -9.01 16.03
N VAL A 108 -6.29 -8.55 15.40
CA VAL A 108 -7.18 -7.51 15.93
C VAL A 108 -8.54 -8.05 16.35
N TRP A 109 -8.70 -9.38 16.49
CA TRP A 109 -9.98 -9.97 16.85
C TRP A 109 -10.51 -9.48 18.19
N GLU A 110 -9.67 -9.33 19.21
CA GLU A 110 -10.12 -8.83 20.51
C GLU A 110 -10.58 -7.36 20.45
N ALA A 111 -9.90 -6.54 19.63
CA ALA A 111 -10.32 -5.17 19.37
C ALA A 111 -11.69 -5.12 18.67
N ILE A 112 -11.94 -6.03 17.72
CA ILE A 112 -13.22 -6.14 17.00
C ILE A 112 -14.33 -6.71 17.89
N SER A 113 -14.09 -7.85 18.53
CA SER A 113 -15.11 -8.63 19.24
C SER A 113 -15.44 -8.05 20.62
N GLU A 114 -14.41 -7.61 21.34
CA GLU A 114 -14.52 -7.17 22.73
C GLU A 114 -14.37 -5.66 22.89
N GLY A 115 -13.97 -4.93 21.85
CA GLY A 115 -13.70 -3.49 21.94
C GLY A 115 -12.53 -3.16 22.86
N LYS A 116 -11.51 -4.04 22.91
CA LYS A 116 -10.21 -3.71 23.50
C LYS A 116 -9.46 -2.70 22.62
N GLU A 117 -8.38 -2.14 23.15
CA GLU A 117 -7.47 -1.31 22.35
C GLU A 117 -6.84 -2.13 21.23
N SER A 118 -6.57 -1.48 20.08
CA SER A 118 -5.89 -2.14 18.98
C SER A 118 -4.43 -2.37 19.36
N PRO A 119 -3.84 -3.54 19.03
CA PRO A 119 -2.38 -3.69 19.08
C PRO A 119 -1.67 -2.80 18.05
N ARG A 120 -2.38 -2.35 17.01
CA ARG A 120 -1.83 -1.48 15.97
C ARG A 120 -1.82 -0.02 16.43
N LEU A 121 -0.62 0.55 16.47
CA LEU A 121 -0.39 1.97 16.81
C LEU A 121 0.03 2.82 15.60
N GLU A 122 0.47 2.18 14.52
CA GLU A 122 1.04 2.83 13.35
C GLU A 122 0.63 2.09 12.05
N ILE A 123 0.49 2.85 10.97
CA ILE A 123 0.26 2.38 9.62
C ILE A 123 1.20 3.15 8.70
N LEU A 124 2.14 2.45 8.07
CA LEU A 124 2.73 2.94 6.83
C LEU A 124 1.71 2.73 5.72
N HIS A 125 1.24 3.80 5.08
CA HIS A 125 0.33 3.66 3.94
C HIS A 125 1.10 3.20 2.71
N ASN A 126 2.17 3.91 2.35
CA ASN A 126 3.14 3.49 1.32
C ASN A 126 4.35 4.45 1.27
N ILE A 127 5.42 4.01 0.60
CA ILE A 127 6.52 4.85 0.10
C ILE A 127 6.70 4.52 -1.39
N ASP A 128 6.43 5.48 -2.26
CA ASP A 128 6.56 5.34 -3.71
C ASP A 128 7.62 6.32 -4.24
N PRO A 129 8.80 5.82 -4.66
CA PRO A 129 9.85 6.64 -5.24
C PRO A 129 9.74 6.79 -6.77
N LEU A 130 8.74 6.20 -7.44
CA LEU A 130 8.64 6.23 -8.91
C LEU A 130 7.66 7.29 -9.42
N TYR A 131 6.56 7.50 -8.71
CA TYR A 131 5.47 8.36 -9.17
C TYR A 131 5.33 9.64 -8.36
N ASN A 132 4.67 10.64 -8.97
CA ASN A 132 4.15 11.84 -8.31
C ASN A 132 5.19 12.57 -7.42
N HIS A 133 6.36 12.85 -7.98
CA HIS A 133 7.36 13.65 -7.28
C HIS A 133 6.91 15.09 -7.09
N ALA A 134 6.89 15.56 -5.84
CA ALA A 134 6.67 16.98 -5.57
C ALA A 134 7.88 17.78 -6.08
N ARG A 135 7.64 18.66 -7.07
CA ARG A 135 8.68 19.52 -7.67
C ARG A 135 9.39 20.40 -6.66
N SER A 136 8.72 20.75 -5.57
CA SER A 136 9.24 21.60 -4.51
C SER A 136 9.82 20.83 -3.32
N GLY A 137 9.77 19.49 -3.34
CA GLY A 137 10.29 18.66 -2.28
C GLY A 137 11.82 18.59 -2.30
N SER A 138 12.43 18.39 -1.14
CA SER A 138 13.88 18.26 -1.03
C SER A 138 14.29 17.58 0.28
N LEU A 139 15.55 17.15 0.36
CA LEU A 139 16.13 16.63 1.60
C LEU A 139 16.22 17.70 2.68
N GLN A 140 16.46 18.96 2.31
CA GLN A 140 16.54 20.08 3.25
C GLN A 140 15.19 20.34 3.91
N LYS A 141 14.09 20.24 3.17
CA LYS A 141 12.73 20.36 3.71
C LYS A 141 12.34 19.21 4.63
N GLY A 142 12.94 18.03 4.45
CA GLY A 142 12.81 16.90 5.38
C GLY A 142 13.91 16.85 6.41
N TYR A 143 14.42 18.01 6.86
CA TYR A 143 15.40 18.15 7.95
C TYR A 143 16.70 17.34 7.76
N GLY A 144 17.10 17.08 6.52
CA GLY A 144 18.30 16.29 6.23
C GLY A 144 18.11 14.78 6.35
N ILE A 145 16.93 14.29 6.75
CA ILE A 145 16.68 12.87 7.03
C ILE A 145 15.77 12.19 6.01
N TRP A 146 14.90 12.94 5.34
CA TRP A 146 13.95 12.42 4.36
C TRP A 146 13.85 13.35 3.14
N ASN A 147 13.80 12.78 1.93
CA ASN A 147 13.53 13.59 0.75
C ASN A 147 12.02 13.79 0.57
N THR A 148 11.51 14.98 0.88
CA THR A 148 10.07 15.28 0.82
C THR A 148 9.50 15.30 -0.61
N ALA A 149 10.32 15.10 -1.64
CA ALA A 149 9.85 14.89 -3.00
C ALA A 149 9.28 13.48 -3.24
N VAL A 150 9.62 12.50 -2.39
CA VAL A 150 9.12 11.11 -2.49
C VAL A 150 7.68 11.06 -2.01
N GLN A 151 6.79 10.40 -2.78
CA GLN A 151 5.39 10.24 -2.40
C GLN A 151 5.30 9.20 -1.27
N ALA A 152 4.93 9.63 -0.07
CA ALA A 152 4.79 8.73 1.06
C ALA A 152 3.72 9.19 2.04
N SER A 153 3.15 8.26 2.79
CA SER A 153 2.16 8.56 3.82
C SER A 153 2.27 7.57 4.98
N ILE A 154 2.14 8.09 6.20
CA ILE A 154 2.20 7.31 7.44
C ILE A 154 1.22 7.90 8.45
N ARG A 155 0.57 7.03 9.22
CA ARG A 155 -0.24 7.39 10.38
C ARG A 155 0.34 6.76 11.63
N ALA A 156 0.62 7.55 12.67
CA ALA A 156 0.97 7.06 14.00
C ALA A 156 0.09 7.74 15.05
N GLY A 157 -0.68 6.94 15.79
CA GLY A 157 -1.71 7.45 16.70
C GLY A 157 -2.71 8.37 15.98
N ASP A 158 -2.83 9.60 16.49
CA ASP A 158 -3.73 10.62 15.96
C ASP A 158 -3.20 11.31 14.72
N TRP A 159 -1.90 11.21 14.43
CA TRP A 159 -1.23 12.03 13.43
C TRP A 159 -1.02 11.27 12.13
N LYS A 160 -1.25 11.97 11.02
CA LYS A 160 -0.94 11.48 9.67
C LYS A 160 -0.04 12.48 8.96
N LEU A 161 1.07 11.99 8.43
CA LEU A 161 2.02 12.74 7.62
C LEU A 161 1.89 12.30 6.16
N LEU A 162 1.91 13.26 5.24
CA LEU A 162 2.06 13.02 3.81
C LEU A 162 3.28 13.77 3.27
N THR A 163 4.04 13.16 2.38
CA THR A 163 5.13 13.79 1.62
C THR A 163 5.01 13.52 0.12
N GLY A 164 5.73 14.26 -0.72
CA GLY A 164 5.63 14.17 -2.19
C GLY A 164 4.37 14.85 -2.71
N ASP A 165 3.84 14.39 -3.84
CA ASP A 165 2.50 14.77 -4.30
C ASP A 165 1.51 13.66 -3.90
N PRO A 166 0.64 13.86 -2.89
CA PRO A 166 -0.31 12.83 -2.42
C PRO A 166 -1.39 12.44 -3.43
N GLY A 167 -1.42 13.09 -4.59
CA GLY A 167 -2.44 12.95 -5.62
C GLY A 167 -3.58 13.95 -5.44
N TYR A 168 -4.63 13.79 -6.26
CA TYR A 168 -5.75 14.72 -6.35
C TYR A 168 -6.44 14.94 -4.99
N GLY A 169 -6.33 16.16 -4.44
CA GLY A 169 -6.68 16.48 -3.06
C GLY A 169 -7.96 17.29 -2.88
N ASP A 170 -8.92 17.22 -3.80
CA ASP A 170 -10.20 17.91 -3.65
C ASP A 170 -11.18 17.08 -2.82
N TRP A 171 -12.13 17.77 -2.19
CA TRP A 171 -13.34 17.14 -1.66
C TRP A 171 -14.41 17.13 -2.74
N THR A 172 -14.92 15.94 -3.09
CA THR A 172 -15.92 15.78 -4.15
C THR A 172 -17.29 15.48 -3.55
N PRO A 173 -18.22 16.45 -3.50
CA PRO A 173 -19.56 16.23 -2.96
C PRO A 173 -20.39 15.28 -3.84
N PRO A 174 -21.32 14.47 -3.27
CA PRO A 174 -22.11 13.49 -4.03
C PRO A 174 -22.97 14.11 -5.14
N GLN A 175 -23.42 15.35 -4.95
CA GLN A 175 -24.23 16.10 -5.91
C GLN A 175 -23.51 16.30 -7.26
N MET A 176 -22.18 16.15 -7.27
CA MET A 176 -21.33 16.34 -8.45
C MET A 176 -21.22 15.10 -9.33
N LEU A 177 -21.58 13.92 -8.82
CA LEU A 177 -21.41 12.65 -9.53
C LEU A 177 -22.27 12.53 -10.81
N PRO A 178 -23.54 12.98 -10.84
CA PRO A 178 -24.36 12.87 -12.06
C PRO A 178 -23.92 13.78 -13.22
N GLY A 179 -23.22 14.88 -12.95
CA GLY A 179 -22.79 15.89 -13.93
C GLY A 179 -21.31 15.82 -14.33
N PHE A 180 -20.60 14.78 -13.90
CA PHE A 180 -19.16 14.65 -14.15
C PHE A 180 -18.88 14.31 -15.63
N PRO A 181 -17.91 14.95 -16.31
CA PRO A 181 -16.89 15.88 -15.79
C PRO A 181 -17.21 17.38 -15.99
N ALA A 182 -18.40 17.76 -16.45
CA ALA A 182 -18.73 19.15 -16.80
C ALA A 182 -18.68 20.11 -15.58
N ASP A 183 -18.96 19.60 -14.38
CA ASP A 183 -19.15 20.43 -13.18
C ASP A 183 -17.91 20.56 -12.28
N TRP A 184 -16.69 20.37 -12.80
CA TRP A 184 -15.46 20.55 -11.99
C TRP A 184 -15.33 21.92 -11.30
N TRP A 185 -16.14 22.90 -11.69
CA TRP A 185 -16.19 24.25 -11.12
C TRP A 185 -16.75 24.31 -9.68
N ASN A 186 -17.53 23.31 -9.23
CA ASN A 186 -18.08 23.29 -7.86
C ASN A 186 -17.29 22.36 -6.91
N LEU A 187 -16.10 21.92 -7.30
CA LEU A 187 -15.19 21.21 -6.40
C LEU A 187 -14.62 22.19 -5.38
N GLU A 188 -14.49 21.76 -4.13
CA GLU A 188 -13.63 22.43 -3.16
C GLU A 188 -12.18 22.17 -3.58
N ARG A 189 -11.71 22.93 -4.59
CA ARG A 189 -10.40 22.76 -5.21
C ARG A 189 -9.33 23.20 -4.24
N HIS A 190 -8.43 22.28 -3.91
CA HIS A 190 -7.31 22.60 -3.03
C HIS A 190 -6.00 22.17 -3.66
N THR A 191 -5.41 23.08 -4.44
CA THR A 191 -4.09 22.88 -5.06
C THR A 191 -3.04 23.69 -4.33
N GLU A 192 -2.07 23.03 -3.71
CA GLU A 192 -0.87 23.65 -3.14
C GLU A 192 0.38 23.23 -3.92
N PRO A 193 0.60 23.76 -5.14
CA PRO A 193 1.64 23.28 -6.05
C PRO A 193 3.09 23.44 -5.53
N ARG A 194 3.29 24.17 -4.44
CA ARG A 194 4.60 24.36 -3.80
C ARG A 194 4.79 23.53 -2.53
N LYS A 195 3.81 22.73 -2.13
CA LYS A 195 3.85 21.95 -0.91
C LYS A 195 4.30 20.53 -1.18
N SER A 196 5.01 19.96 -0.21
CA SER A 196 5.58 18.62 -0.28
C SER A 196 5.49 17.90 1.06
N VAL A 197 4.86 18.51 2.07
CA VAL A 197 4.69 17.98 3.42
C VAL A 197 3.33 18.46 3.92
N TRP A 198 2.53 17.56 4.47
CA TRP A 198 1.30 17.85 5.18
C TRP A 198 1.26 17.04 6.47
N LEU A 199 0.64 17.59 7.49
CA LEU A 199 0.41 16.94 8.77
C LEU A 199 -1.02 17.21 9.23
N PHE A 200 -1.76 16.14 9.51
CA PHE A 200 -3.13 16.24 10.03
C PHE A 200 -3.28 15.46 11.33
N ASN A 201 -4.12 15.97 12.23
CA ASN A 201 -4.64 15.19 13.34
C ASN A 201 -5.93 14.50 12.88
N ILE A 202 -5.85 13.24 12.44
CA ILE A 202 -6.96 12.49 11.85
C ILE A 202 -8.07 12.19 12.88
N THR A 203 -7.73 12.08 14.16
CA THR A 203 -8.72 11.85 15.22
C THR A 203 -9.60 13.08 15.44
N GLY A 204 -9.01 14.29 15.39
CA GLY A 204 -9.73 15.55 15.52
C GLY A 204 -10.25 16.15 14.20
N ASP A 205 -9.59 15.84 13.09
CA ASP A 205 -9.84 16.33 11.73
C ASP A 205 -9.76 15.16 10.73
N PRO A 206 -10.77 14.29 10.70
CA PRO A 206 -10.81 13.13 9.80
C PRO A 206 -10.96 13.51 8.32
N TYR A 207 -11.16 14.79 8.02
CA TYR A 207 -11.40 15.31 6.69
C TYR A 207 -10.18 15.99 6.11
N GLU A 208 -9.06 16.07 6.84
CA GLU A 208 -7.79 16.66 6.40
C GLU A 208 -7.93 18.13 5.96
N ARG A 209 -8.69 18.89 6.75
CA ARG A 209 -9.06 20.30 6.50
C ARG A 209 -7.98 21.27 6.98
N LEU A 210 -7.32 20.98 8.10
CA LEU A 210 -6.34 21.87 8.70
C LEU A 210 -4.96 21.20 8.70
N ASP A 211 -4.09 21.67 7.79
CA ASP A 211 -2.69 21.27 7.84
C ASP A 211 -1.97 21.96 9.01
N LEU A 212 -1.27 21.14 9.79
CA LEU A 212 -0.54 21.52 11.00
C LEU A 212 0.98 21.40 10.82
N SER A 213 1.47 21.15 9.61
CA SER A 213 2.89 20.86 9.34
C SER A 213 3.83 21.99 9.78
N GLU A 214 3.45 23.25 9.59
CA GLU A 214 4.22 24.42 10.05
C GLU A 214 4.10 24.67 11.55
N GLN A 215 2.98 24.27 12.16
CA GLN A 215 2.67 24.50 13.57
C GLN A 215 3.29 23.43 14.48
N ARG A 216 3.48 22.22 13.95
CA ARG A 216 3.98 21.05 14.68
C ARG A 216 5.20 20.41 13.99
N PRO A 217 6.31 21.17 13.81
CA PRO A 217 7.53 20.64 13.20
C PRO A 217 8.16 19.50 14.02
N ASP A 218 7.87 19.45 15.33
CA ASP A 218 8.22 18.36 16.22
C ASP A 218 7.63 17.03 15.74
N VAL A 219 6.32 17.01 15.49
CA VAL A 219 5.58 15.82 15.02
C VAL A 219 5.98 15.47 13.59
N VAL A 220 6.16 16.47 12.72
CA VAL A 220 6.65 16.24 11.36
C VAL A 220 7.98 15.50 11.39
N LYS A 221 8.95 15.97 12.19
CA LYS A 221 10.27 15.35 12.27
C LYS A 221 10.21 13.93 12.83
N GLU A 222 9.35 13.68 13.81
CA GLU A 222 9.11 12.34 14.34
C GLU A 222 8.57 11.39 13.27
N LEU A 223 7.52 11.78 12.55
CA LEU A 223 6.92 10.94 11.51
C LEU A 223 7.82 10.77 10.28
N LEU A 224 8.64 11.77 9.94
CA LEU A 224 9.69 11.61 8.91
C LEU A 224 10.74 10.59 9.36
N ALA A 225 11.13 10.57 10.64
CA ALA A 225 12.04 9.56 11.16
C ALA A 225 11.41 8.15 11.13
N ARG A 226 10.09 8.03 11.32
CA ARG A 226 9.35 6.78 11.12
C ARG A 226 9.35 6.34 9.65
N LEU A 227 9.17 7.25 8.68
CA LEU A 227 9.33 6.92 7.26
C LEU A 227 10.75 6.42 6.94
N VAL A 228 11.78 7.05 7.50
CA VAL A 228 13.18 6.57 7.38
C VAL A 228 13.33 5.16 7.94
N TYR A 229 12.71 4.86 9.08
CA TYR A 229 12.75 3.53 9.69
C TYR A 229 12.19 2.46 8.74
N TYR A 230 10.99 2.67 8.18
CA TYR A 230 10.41 1.72 7.22
C TYR A 230 11.20 1.61 5.93
N ASN A 231 11.72 2.73 5.42
CA ASN A 231 12.48 2.73 4.17
C ASN A 231 13.80 1.94 4.28
N ARG A 232 14.34 1.70 5.49
CA ARG A 232 15.54 0.88 5.69
C ARG A 232 15.31 -0.60 5.41
N THR A 233 14.08 -1.09 5.55
CA THR A 233 13.70 -2.48 5.28
C THR A 233 13.02 -2.64 3.93
N ALA A 234 12.85 -1.55 3.17
CA ALA A 234 12.23 -1.58 1.85
C ALA A 234 13.12 -2.34 0.85
N VAL A 235 12.47 -3.13 0.01
CA VAL A 235 13.09 -3.77 -1.14
C VAL A 235 13.00 -2.86 -2.37
N PRO A 236 13.92 -2.98 -3.36
CA PRO A 236 13.83 -2.21 -4.59
C PRO A 236 12.48 -2.41 -5.31
N VAL A 237 11.93 -1.33 -5.85
CA VAL A 237 10.65 -1.39 -6.59
C VAL A 237 10.84 -2.23 -7.85
N ARG A 238 9.99 -3.25 -8.02
CA ARG A 238 9.95 -4.09 -9.23
C ARG A 238 8.78 -3.65 -10.11
N TYR A 239 9.08 -2.86 -11.15
CA TYR A 239 8.11 -2.38 -12.13
C TYR A 239 8.65 -2.59 -13.56
N PRO A 240 8.60 -3.82 -14.09
CA PRO A 240 9.16 -4.14 -15.41
C PRO A 240 8.30 -3.54 -16.53
N SER A 241 8.91 -3.38 -17.71
CA SER A 241 8.16 -3.05 -18.93
C SER A 241 7.20 -4.17 -19.31
N GLU A 242 6.14 -3.83 -20.03
CA GLU A 242 5.22 -4.81 -20.61
C GLU A 242 5.97 -5.87 -21.44
N ASP A 243 5.60 -7.14 -21.26
CA ASP A 243 6.07 -8.24 -22.09
C ASP A 243 5.07 -8.47 -23.21
N ILE A 244 5.49 -8.19 -24.45
CA ILE A 244 4.61 -8.34 -25.63
C ILE A 244 4.09 -9.79 -25.81
N ARG A 245 4.79 -10.79 -25.26
CA ARG A 245 4.34 -12.20 -25.28
C ARG A 245 3.06 -12.41 -24.48
N ALA A 246 2.73 -11.49 -23.57
CA ALA A 246 1.48 -11.50 -22.81
C ALA A 246 0.25 -11.17 -23.65
N ASP A 247 0.43 -10.64 -24.87
CA ASP A 247 -0.70 -10.21 -25.71
C ASP A 247 -1.68 -11.38 -25.93
N PRO A 248 -2.97 -11.23 -25.56
CA PRO A 248 -3.95 -12.30 -25.74
C PRO A 248 -4.12 -12.71 -27.21
N HIS A 249 -3.81 -11.86 -28.18
CA HIS A 249 -3.82 -12.24 -29.61
C HIS A 249 -2.78 -13.31 -29.94
N LEU A 250 -1.67 -13.37 -29.17
CA LEU A 250 -0.64 -14.40 -29.28
C LEU A 250 -0.99 -15.66 -28.48
N ASN A 251 -2.01 -15.60 -27.62
CA ASN A 251 -2.36 -16.63 -26.65
C ASN A 251 -3.83 -17.09 -26.79
N GLY A 252 -4.29 -17.28 -28.02
CA GLY A 252 -5.61 -17.86 -28.30
C GLY A 252 -6.80 -16.96 -27.93
N GLY A 253 -6.59 -15.65 -27.84
CA GLY A 253 -7.62 -14.65 -27.53
C GLY A 253 -7.93 -14.51 -26.04
N ALA A 254 -7.11 -15.10 -25.15
CA ALA A 254 -7.31 -15.05 -23.71
C ALA A 254 -6.03 -14.63 -22.97
N TRP A 255 -6.20 -13.99 -21.80
CA TRP A 255 -5.10 -13.77 -20.87
C TRP A 255 -4.80 -15.08 -20.14
N VAL A 256 -3.60 -15.62 -20.35
CA VAL A 256 -3.13 -16.89 -19.77
C VAL A 256 -1.67 -16.72 -19.35
N PRO A 257 -1.13 -17.55 -18.43
CA PRO A 257 0.32 -17.57 -18.19
C PRO A 257 1.09 -17.82 -19.49
N TRP A 258 2.08 -16.97 -19.79
CA TRP A 258 2.86 -17.01 -21.04
C TRP A 258 4.37 -17.22 -20.81
N VAL A 259 4.83 -17.20 -19.56
CA VAL A 259 6.20 -17.52 -19.15
C VAL A 259 6.17 -18.89 -18.50
N GLY A 260 7.05 -19.80 -18.92
CA GLY A 260 7.17 -21.13 -18.32
C GLY A 260 8.01 -21.14 -17.05
N ASP A 261 7.84 -22.17 -16.22
CA ASP A 261 8.47 -22.31 -14.89
C ASP A 261 10.02 -22.19 -14.91
N GLU A 262 10.68 -22.51 -16.02
CA GLU A 262 12.15 -22.42 -16.15
C GLU A 262 12.66 -20.99 -16.40
N GLU A 263 11.81 -20.09 -16.89
CA GLU A 263 12.21 -18.71 -17.23
C GLU A 263 12.05 -17.74 -16.03
N GLU A 264 11.27 -18.08 -15.00
CA GLU A 264 11.02 -17.24 -13.83
C GLU A 264 12.27 -16.97 -12.97
N ASP A 265 13.20 -17.95 -12.89
CA ASP A 265 14.37 -17.90 -12.00
C ASP A 265 15.54 -17.07 -12.59
N SER A 266 15.43 -16.66 -13.86
CA SER A 266 16.52 -16.06 -14.64
C SER A 266 16.42 -14.55 -14.85
N GLY A 267 15.83 -13.80 -13.89
CA GLY A 267 15.52 -12.36 -13.94
C GLY A 267 16.64 -11.33 -14.26
N THR A 268 17.67 -11.69 -15.01
CA THR A 268 18.55 -10.81 -15.77
C THR A 268 18.01 -10.66 -17.20
N VAL A 269 17.41 -9.50 -17.46
CA VAL A 269 17.01 -9.07 -18.81
C VAL A 269 18.23 -9.10 -19.72
N SER A 270 18.26 -10.04 -20.67
CA SER A 270 19.23 -10.02 -21.76
C SER A 270 18.92 -8.83 -22.67
N THR A 271 19.81 -7.84 -22.67
CA THR A 271 19.76 -6.75 -23.65
C THR A 271 20.04 -7.34 -25.03
N GLY A 272 19.14 -7.10 -25.97
CA GLY A 272 19.17 -7.67 -27.32
C GLY A 272 20.52 -7.50 -28.01
N LYS A 273 21.07 -8.63 -28.46
CA LYS A 273 22.25 -8.70 -29.35
C LYS A 273 21.97 -7.90 -30.63
N ARG A 274 22.64 -6.76 -30.80
CA ARG A 274 22.88 -6.18 -32.13
C ARG A 274 23.88 -7.07 -32.87
N THR A 275 23.46 -7.64 -33.99
CA THR A 275 24.32 -8.44 -34.86
C THR A 275 25.26 -7.59 -35.71
N ARG A 276 26.51 -8.08 -35.76
CA ARG A 276 27.53 -8.02 -36.82
C ARG A 276 28.18 -6.68 -37.17
N THR A 277 29.49 -6.61 -36.90
CA THR A 277 30.53 -6.68 -37.96
C THR A 277 31.84 -7.21 -37.37
N GLY A 278 32.45 -8.18 -38.04
CA GLY A 278 33.69 -8.80 -37.59
C GLY A 278 34.92 -7.94 -37.79
N ARG A 279 35.94 -8.15 -36.93
CA ARG A 279 37.35 -7.98 -37.27
C ARG A 279 38.26 -8.65 -36.22
N ARG A 280 38.96 -9.67 -36.71
CA ARG A 280 40.32 -10.14 -36.38
C ARG A 280 40.72 -10.30 -34.91
N SER A 281 40.93 -11.58 -34.56
CA SER A 281 41.74 -12.03 -33.43
C SER A 281 43.17 -11.48 -33.50
N LEU A 282 43.60 -10.82 -32.42
CA LEU A 282 45.01 -10.59 -32.13
C LEU A 282 45.30 -11.26 -30.78
N ASN A 283 46.25 -12.20 -30.82
CA ASN A 283 46.77 -12.93 -29.67
C ASN A 283 47.48 -11.96 -28.70
N CYS A 284 47.19 -12.10 -27.40
CA CYS A 284 48.06 -11.59 -26.32
C CYS A 284 48.83 -12.77 -25.69
N PRO A 285 50.15 -12.66 -25.48
CA PRO A 285 50.94 -13.70 -24.83
C PRO A 285 50.79 -13.67 -23.29
N LYS A 286 50.95 -14.84 -22.68
CA LYS A 286 51.01 -15.07 -21.22
C LYS A 286 52.34 -14.61 -20.63
N ALA A 287 52.28 -13.93 -19.49
CA ALA A 287 53.26 -13.90 -18.39
C ALA A 287 52.59 -13.14 -17.22
N GLY A 288 52.74 -13.42 -15.94
CA GLY A 288 53.53 -14.39 -15.18
C GLY A 288 53.10 -14.28 -13.71
N HIS A 289 53.47 -15.28 -12.91
CA HIS A 289 53.27 -15.37 -11.47
C HIS A 289 53.73 -14.12 -10.70
N PHE A 290 52.96 -13.70 -9.69
CA PHE A 290 53.50 -13.24 -8.42
C PHE A 290 52.60 -13.69 -7.26
N SER A 291 53.27 -14.13 -6.20
CA SER A 291 52.78 -14.78 -4.99
C SER A 291 52.71 -13.82 -3.81
N GLU A 292 52.15 -14.34 -2.71
CA GLU A 292 52.19 -13.89 -1.31
C GLU A 292 51.08 -12.88 -0.90
N ASP A 293 50.07 -13.30 -0.14
CA ASP A 293 50.01 -13.70 1.29
C ASP A 293 49.60 -12.50 2.16
N SER A 294 48.37 -12.53 2.69
CA SER A 294 48.05 -12.00 4.02
C SER A 294 46.60 -12.33 4.39
N THR A 295 46.49 -13.20 5.38
CA THR A 295 45.35 -13.50 6.25
C THR A 295 44.53 -12.28 6.68
N LEU A 296 43.19 -12.39 6.69
CA LEU A 296 42.30 -11.79 7.71
C LEU A 296 40.84 -12.26 7.51
N GLY A 297 40.25 -12.79 8.59
CA GLY A 297 38.83 -12.58 8.94
C GLY A 297 37.77 -13.38 8.20
N SER A 298 37.44 -14.56 8.72
CA SER A 298 36.20 -15.29 8.43
C SER A 298 34.95 -14.48 8.83
N CYS A 299 34.12 -14.10 7.86
CA CYS A 299 32.74 -13.65 8.06
C CYS A 299 31.80 -14.84 7.82
N PRO A 300 30.85 -15.17 8.71
CA PRO A 300 29.85 -16.19 8.43
C PRO A 300 28.86 -15.64 7.39
N THR A 301 28.89 -16.26 6.23
CA THR A 301 27.86 -16.21 5.19
C THR A 301 26.52 -16.68 5.75
N GLY A 302 25.51 -15.81 5.68
CA GLY A 302 24.12 -16.12 6.03
C GLY A 302 23.15 -15.42 5.12
N TYR A 303 23.29 -15.59 3.80
CA TYR A 303 22.23 -15.23 2.85
C TYR A 303 21.10 -16.26 2.99
N LYS A 304 20.05 -15.93 3.74
CA LYS A 304 18.76 -16.64 3.62
C LYS A 304 18.00 -16.02 2.46
N LYS A 305 17.86 -16.83 1.41
CA LYS A 305 16.99 -16.64 0.25
C LYS A 305 15.55 -16.63 0.76
N VAL A 306 14.91 -15.46 0.81
CA VAL A 306 13.44 -15.37 0.96
C VAL A 306 12.89 -15.46 -0.45
N MET A 307 12.35 -16.64 -0.78
CA MET A 307 11.50 -16.82 -1.95
C MET A 307 10.11 -16.30 -1.58
N THR A 308 9.61 -15.36 -2.37
CA THR A 308 8.18 -15.05 -2.53
C THR A 308 7.79 -15.41 -3.93
#